data_AF-A0A6V8EY52-F1
#
_entry.id   AF-A0A6V8EY52-F1
#
_cell.length_a   1.000
_cell.length_b   1.000
_cell.length_c   1.000
_cell.angle_alpha   90.00
_cell.angle_beta   90.00
_cell.angle_gamma   90.00
#
_symmetry.space_group_name_H-M   'P 1'
#
loop_
_entity.id
_entity.type
_entity.pdbx_description
1 polymer ?
#
loop_
_entity_poly.entity_id
_entity_poly.type
_entity_poly.pdbx_seq_one_letter_code
_entity_poly.pdbx_strand_id
1 'polypeptide(L)'
;MSRFSSGPWHVEEENGSYGVFSNDALLAVTLSDDLKDKDAAKANAHLMASAPRLLEVIKEIKEHLDNNMIVTGEGLKINDSHLRESIIDAILKAEGHRL
;
A
#
# COMPACT_ATOMS: atom_id res chain seq x y z
N MET A 1 4.65 8.50 19.81
CA MET A 1 3.99 7.20 19.49
C MET A 1 3.07 7.45 18.29
N SER A 2 3.54 7.16 17.07
CA SER A 2 2.70 7.25 15.88
C SER A 2 1.64 6.16 15.97
N ARG A 3 0.39 6.55 16.18
CA ARG A 3 -0.75 5.63 16.15
C ARG A 3 -0.88 5.19 14.69
N PHE A 4 -0.58 3.93 14.41
CA PHE A 4 -0.97 3.26 13.18
C PHE A 4 -2.50 3.31 13.10
N SER A 5 -3.06 4.36 12.51
CA SER A 5 -4.48 4.37 12.16
C SER A 5 -4.65 3.40 11.00
N SER A 6 -5.42 2.34 11.22
CA SER A 6 -5.93 1.50 10.14
C SER A 6 -6.57 2.41 9.08
N GLY A 7 -6.28 2.13 7.80
CA GLY A 7 -6.91 2.83 6.69
C GLY A 7 -8.45 2.72 6.75
N PRO A 8 -9.19 3.37 5.83
CA PRO A 8 -10.66 3.37 5.85
C PRO A 8 -11.27 1.99 5.57
N TRP A 9 -10.45 0.99 5.27
CA TRP A 9 -10.86 -0.37 4.93
C TRP A 9 -10.42 -1.36 5.99
N HIS A 10 -11.24 -2.39 6.22
CA HIS A 10 -10.95 -3.47 7.15
C HIS A 10 -11.09 -4.84 6.50
N VAL A 11 -10.51 -5.85 7.13
CA VAL A 11 -10.52 -7.25 6.67
C VAL A 11 -11.42 -8.06 7.58
N GLU A 12 -12.32 -8.86 7.00
CA GLU A 12 -13.10 -9.87 7.72
C GLU A 12 -12.75 -11.26 7.18
N GLU A 13 -12.74 -12.25 8.07
CA GLU A 13 -12.50 -13.65 7.74
C GLU A 13 -13.78 -14.45 7.96
N GLU A 14 -14.24 -15.17 6.94
CA GLU A 14 -15.37 -16.10 7.02
C GLU A 14 -15.00 -17.43 6.36
N ASN A 15 -15.06 -18.52 7.14
CA ASN A 15 -14.78 -19.88 6.67
C ASN A 15 -13.42 -20.04 5.94
N GLY A 16 -12.40 -19.29 6.36
CA GLY A 16 -11.06 -19.30 5.75
C GLY A 16 -10.95 -18.47 4.45
N SER A 17 -11.98 -17.71 4.11
CA SER A 17 -11.97 -16.70 3.05
C SER A 17 -11.84 -15.31 3.66
N TYR A 18 -11.14 -14.40 2.99
CA TYR A 18 -11.00 -13.02 3.46
C TYR A 18 -11.74 -12.05 2.55
N GLY A 19 -12.45 -11.10 3.14
CA GLY A 19 -13.09 -9.98 2.46
C GLY A 19 -12.51 -8.65 2.92
N VAL A 20 -12.38 -7.70 1.99
CA VAL A 20 -11.97 -6.32 2.28
C VAL A 20 -13.18 -5.42 2.15
N PHE A 21 -13.44 -4.62 3.18
CA PHE A 21 -14.65 -3.81 3.29
C PHE A 21 -14.31 -2.34 3.48
N SER A 22 -15.17 -1.45 2.97
CA SER A 22 -15.19 -0.04 3.34
C SER A 22 -16.50 0.25 4.04
N ASN A 23 -16.42 0.48 5.36
CA ASN A 23 -17.61 0.46 6.22
C ASN A 23 -18.39 -0.86 5.99
N ASP A 24 -19.66 -0.81 5.62
CA ASP A 24 -20.48 -2.00 5.41
C ASP A 24 -20.46 -2.53 3.95
N ALA A 25 -19.69 -1.90 3.05
CA ALA A 25 -19.63 -2.29 1.65
C ALA A 25 -18.43 -3.20 1.36
N LEU A 26 -18.70 -4.42 0.87
CA LEU A 26 -17.69 -5.35 0.40
C LEU A 26 -17.02 -4.81 -0.87
N LEU A 27 -15.71 -4.55 -0.81
CA LEU A 27 -14.91 -4.04 -1.92
C LEU A 27 -14.29 -5.15 -2.75
N ALA A 28 -13.79 -6.19 -2.09
CA ALA A 28 -13.13 -7.30 -2.75
C ALA A 28 -13.21 -8.57 -1.89
N VAL A 29 -13.38 -9.70 -2.55
CA VAL A 29 -13.25 -11.03 -1.93
C VAL A 29 -11.93 -11.62 -2.38
N THR A 30 -11.01 -11.87 -1.44
CA THR A 30 -9.80 -12.65 -1.76
C THR A 30 -10.15 -14.13 -1.60
N LEU A 31 -10.92 -14.65 -2.55
CA LEU A 31 -11.05 -16.08 -2.79
C LEU A 31 -10.04 -16.41 -3.88
N SER A 32 -9.04 -17.20 -3.53
CA SER A 32 -8.28 -17.92 -4.54
C SER A 32 -8.30 -19.38 -4.15
N ASP A 33 -9.13 -20.16 -4.85
CA ASP A 33 -9.09 -21.62 -4.80
C ASP A 33 -7.72 -22.16 -5.23
N ASP A 34 -6.88 -21.32 -5.87
CA ASP A 34 -5.53 -21.65 -6.33
C ASP A 34 -4.42 -21.32 -5.30
N LEU A 35 -4.70 -20.51 -4.27
CA LEU A 35 -3.74 -20.25 -3.18
C LEU A 35 -3.86 -21.35 -2.12
N LYS A 36 -2.99 -22.37 -2.20
CA LYS A 36 -2.82 -23.36 -1.12
C LYS A 36 -2.39 -22.74 0.21
N ASP A 37 -1.90 -21.50 0.16
CA ASP A 37 -1.31 -20.78 1.29
C ASP A 37 -2.28 -19.74 1.86
N LYS A 38 -2.86 -20.07 3.02
CA LYS A 38 -3.77 -19.20 3.77
C LYS A 38 -3.08 -17.93 4.28
N ASP A 39 -1.78 -17.98 4.54
CA ASP A 39 -1.03 -16.82 5.01
C ASP A 39 -0.86 -15.80 3.87
N ALA A 40 -0.66 -16.28 2.64
CA ALA A 40 -0.64 -15.42 1.45
C ALA A 40 -2.00 -14.75 1.19
N ALA A 41 -3.11 -15.47 1.35
CA ALA A 41 -4.46 -14.92 1.20
C ALA A 41 -4.73 -13.81 2.24
N LYS A 42 -4.38 -14.06 3.50
CA LYS A 42 -4.46 -13.08 4.57
C LYS A 42 -3.60 -11.85 4.31
N ALA A 43 -2.35 -12.05 3.88
CA ALA A 43 -1.42 -10.97 3.56
C ALA A 43 -1.96 -10.08 2.41
N ASN A 44 -2.54 -10.69 1.37
CA ASN A 44 -3.13 -9.95 0.25
C ASN A 44 -4.35 -9.13 0.68
N ALA A 45 -5.24 -9.69 1.49
CA ALA A 45 -6.39 -8.96 2.02
C ALA A 45 -5.95 -7.74 2.86
N HIS A 46 -4.95 -7.92 3.74
CA HIS A 46 -4.39 -6.81 4.51
C HIS A 46 -3.66 -5.78 3.64
N LEU A 47 -2.97 -6.20 2.58
CA LEU A 47 -2.34 -5.29 1.62
C LEU A 47 -3.39 -4.44 0.92
N MET A 48 -4.47 -5.05 0.45
CA MET A 48 -5.60 -4.35 -0.17
C MET A 48 -6.22 -3.35 0.80
N ALA A 49 -6.56 -3.77 2.03
CA ALA A 49 -7.12 -2.89 3.06
C ALA A 49 -6.19 -1.70 3.39
N SER A 50 -4.88 -1.91 3.28
CA SER A 50 -3.87 -0.88 3.54
C SER A 50 -3.58 0.02 2.33
N ALA A 51 -4.04 -0.33 1.12
CA ALA A 51 -3.70 0.34 -0.12
C ALA A 51 -3.96 1.87 -0.10
N PRO A 52 -5.09 2.37 0.44
CA PRO A 52 -5.32 3.81 0.52
C PRO A 52 -4.28 4.52 1.38
N ARG A 53 -3.94 3.96 2.54
CA ARG A 53 -2.93 4.54 3.44
C ARG A 53 -1.52 4.42 2.85
N LEU A 54 -1.22 3.34 2.13
CA LEU A 54 0.05 3.18 1.42
C LEU A 54 0.22 4.28 0.36
N LEU A 55 -0.84 4.61 -0.38
CA LEU A 55 -0.79 5.70 -1.36
C LEU A 55 -0.50 7.05 -0.68
N GLU A 56 -1.13 7.35 0.46
CA GLU A 56 -0.85 8.56 1.23
C GLU A 56 0.61 8.64 1.68
N VAL A 57 1.14 7.56 2.27
CA VAL A 57 2.53 7.49 2.72
C VAL A 57 3.50 7.65 1.55
N ILE A 58 3.21 7.03 0.40
CA ILE A 58 4.05 7.16 -0.79
C ILE A 58 4.04 8.61 -1.34
N LYS A 59 2.89 9.31 -1.27
CA LYS A 59 2.79 10.73 -1.62
C LYS A 59 3.60 11.60 -0.66
N GLU A 60 3.50 11.37 0.65
CA GLU A 60 4.32 12.04 1.67
C GLU A 60 5.82 11.83 1.40
N ILE A 61 6.24 10.59 1.11
CA ILE A 61 7.63 10.28 0.73
C ILE A 61 8.03 11.06 -0.53
N LYS A 62 7.19 11.09 -1.56
CA LYS A 62 7.45 11.85 -2.80
C LYS A 62 7.64 13.34 -2.52
N GLU A 63 6.82 13.94 -1.66
CA GLU A 63 6.94 15.36 -1.28
C GLU A 63 8.25 15.65 -0.55
N HIS A 64 8.73 14.70 0.26
CA HIS A 64 10.01 14.81 0.96
C HIS A 64 11.23 14.47 0.10
N LEU A 65 11.06 13.82 -1.05
CA LEU A 65 12.10 13.57 -2.05
C LEU A 65 12.41 14.80 -2.92
N ASP A 66 12.31 16.00 -2.32
CA ASP A 66 12.63 17.26 -2.98
C ASP A 66 14.14 17.28 -3.35
N ASN A 67 14.44 17.46 -4.63
CA ASN A 67 15.76 17.37 -5.26
C ASN A 67 16.42 15.96 -5.38
N ASN A 68 15.65 14.86 -5.43
CA ASN A 68 16.15 13.48 -5.64
C ASN A 68 17.03 12.91 -4.50
N MET A 69 17.20 13.63 -3.39
CA MET A 69 18.17 13.24 -2.37
C MET A 69 17.49 12.49 -1.22
N ILE A 70 17.80 11.20 -1.07
CA ILE A 70 17.52 10.46 0.16
C ILE A 70 18.60 10.82 1.17
N VAL A 71 18.21 11.38 2.32
CA VAL A 71 19.13 11.65 3.43
C VAL A 71 19.10 10.46 4.39
N THR A 72 20.20 9.74 4.53
CA THR A 72 20.31 8.64 5.50
C THR A 72 20.39 9.20 6.93
N GLY A 73 20.15 8.36 7.95
CA GLY A 73 20.31 8.76 9.36
C GLY A 73 21.73 9.21 9.73
N GLU A 74 22.72 8.89 8.89
CA GLU A 74 24.13 9.31 9.02
C GLU A 74 24.43 10.63 8.28
N GLY A 75 23.42 11.23 7.63
CA GLY A 75 23.56 12.49 6.88
C GLY A 75 24.08 12.33 5.44
N LEU A 76 24.22 11.10 4.93
CA LEU A 76 24.60 10.85 3.55
C LEU A 76 23.44 11.17 2.62
N LYS A 77 23.72 11.82 1.49
CA LYS A 77 22.72 12.19 0.49
C LYS A 77 22.88 11.31 -0.74
N ILE A 78 21.88 10.49 -1.04
CA ILE A 78 21.85 9.62 -2.23
C ILE A 78 20.95 10.26 -3.28
N ASN A 79 21.49 10.59 -4.45
CA ASN A 79 20.69 11.00 -5.60
C ASN A 79 20.11 9.74 -6.26
N ASP A 80 18.85 9.43 -6.00
CA ASP A 80 18.17 8.28 -6.56
C ASP A 80 16.95 8.73 -7.39
N SER A 81 17.25 9.21 -8.60
CA SER A 81 16.21 9.59 -9.57
C SER A 81 15.33 8.40 -9.95
N HIS A 82 15.87 7.17 -9.91
CA HIS A 82 15.10 5.97 -10.25
C HIS A 82 14.04 5.65 -9.20
N LEU A 83 14.36 5.80 -7.91
CA LEU A 83 13.38 5.68 -6.84
C LEU A 83 12.26 6.72 -6.98
N ARG A 84 12.62 7.97 -7.29
CA ARG A 84 11.64 9.04 -7.52
C ARG A 84 10.70 8.70 -8.68
N GLU A 85 11.25 8.28 -9.81
CA GLU A 85 10.47 7.88 -10.99
C GLU A 85 9.56 6.68 -10.69
N SER A 86 10.07 5.68 -9.97
CA SER A 86 9.31 4.49 -9.57
C SER A 86 8.14 4.84 -8.65
N ILE A 87 8.35 5.76 -7.70
CA ILE A 87 7.29 6.26 -6.81
C ILE A 87 6.22 7.04 -7.60
N ILE A 88 6.64 7.93 -8.51
CA ILE A 88 5.71 8.68 -9.35
C ILE A 88 4.88 7.73 -10.21
N ASP A 89 5.51 6.74 -10.84
CA ASP A 89 4.82 5.75 -11.67
C ASP A 89 3.81 4.94 -10.86
N ALA A 90 4.19 4.49 -9.66
CA ALA A 90 3.30 3.78 -8.76
C ALA A 90 2.09 4.62 -8.32
N ILE A 91 2.29 5.90 -8.01
CA ILE A 91 1.19 6.83 -7.68
C ILE A 91 0.25 6.99 -8.88
N LEU A 92 0.80 7.25 -10.08
CA LEU A 92 -0.02 7.45 -11.28
C LEU A 92 -0.83 6.20 -11.64
N LYS A 93 -0.26 5.01 -11.46
CA LYS A 93 -0.99 3.74 -11.62
C LYS A 93 -2.09 3.57 -10.59
N ALA A 94 -1.81 3.84 -9.32
CA ALA A 94 -2.80 3.75 -8.24
C ALA A 94 -3.96 4.75 -8.40
N GLU A 95 -3.70 5.93 -8.96
CA GLU A 95 -4.71 6.96 -9.24
C GLU A 95 -5.47 6.73 -10.57
N GLY A 96 -5.10 5.70 -11.34
CA GLY A 96 -5.75 5.39 -12.63
C GLY A 96 -5.34 6.31 -13.78
N HIS A 97 -4.27 7.09 -13.62
CA HIS A 97 -3.72 7.96 -14.66
C HIS A 97 -2.79 7.22 -15.64
N ARG A 98 -2.36 5.99 -15.29
CA ARG A 98 -1.50 5.14 -16.12
C ARG A 98 -1.83 3.66 -15.90
N LEU A 99 -1.80 2.87 -16.97
CA LEU A 99 -1.96 1.41 -16.92
C LEU A 99 -0.60 0.72 -16.70
#